data_AF-A0A1Y4FKB9-F1
#
_entry.id   AF-A0A1Y4FKB9-F1
#
_cell.length_a   1.000
_cell.length_b   1.000
_cell.length_c   1.000
_cell.angle_alpha   90.00
_cell.angle_beta   90.00
_cell.angle_gamma   90.00
#
_symmetry.space_group_name_H-M   'P 1'
#
loop_
_entity.id
_entity.type
_entity.pdbx_description
1 polymer ?
#
loop_
_entity_poly.entity_id
_entity_poly.type
_entity_poly.pdbx_seq_one_letter_code
_entity_poly.pdbx_strand_id
1 'polypeptide(L)'
;METEKKIIGRCPLCGGNVVKTCKGYRCEHNIGDSPSCVLNINAIIGNRKMADAEVAVLLEKRRILLDGFASKEGKTFPTVLELADDGNILMQPVIGRCPHCGGEIRVGSRAFNCSNYANQNAPCSFAIWRNIGGHLLTLEEAKEICEKGITSSELEMYREDGSIYRKRLGVSPDKLQIVKI
;
A
#
# COMPACT_ATOMS: atom_id res chain seq x y z
N MET A 1 -6.18 3.39 -40.42
CA MET A 1 -5.19 3.82 -39.40
C MET A 1 -5.46 3.01 -38.16
N GLU A 2 -4.49 2.20 -37.75
CA GLU A 2 -4.59 1.49 -36.48
C GLU A 2 -4.37 2.50 -35.35
N THR A 3 -5.38 2.68 -34.50
CA THR A 3 -5.33 3.69 -33.44
C THR A 3 -4.41 3.20 -32.33
N GLU A 4 -3.32 3.93 -32.07
CA GLU A 4 -2.36 3.59 -31.03
C GLU A 4 -3.02 3.53 -29.64
N LYS A 5 -2.74 2.48 -28.88
CA LYS A 5 -3.27 2.27 -27.52
C LYS A 5 -2.16 2.47 -26.49
N LYS A 6 -2.45 3.23 -25.43
CA LYS A 6 -1.54 3.36 -24.29
C LYS A 6 -1.65 2.14 -23.37
N ILE A 7 -0.63 1.29 -23.37
CA ILE A 7 -0.51 0.12 -22.48
C ILE A 7 0.09 0.56 -21.13
N ILE A 8 -0.55 0.16 -20.04
CA ILE A 8 -0.11 0.48 -18.67
C ILE A 8 0.59 -0.71 -18.02
N GLY A 9 0.20 -1.94 -18.36
CA GLY A 9 0.79 -3.15 -17.80
C GLY A 9 0.06 -4.41 -18.27
N ARG A 10 0.42 -5.56 -17.69
CA ARG A 10 -0.23 -6.85 -17.93
C ARG A 10 -1.35 -7.07 -16.92
N CYS A 11 -2.46 -7.66 -17.38
CA CYS A 11 -3.59 -8.02 -16.56
C CYS A 11 -3.22 -9.21 -15.65
N PRO A 12 -3.30 -9.09 -14.32
CA PRO A 12 -2.98 -10.18 -13.42
C PRO A 12 -4.06 -11.26 -13.33
N LEU A 13 -5.17 -11.13 -14.06
CA LEU A 13 -6.25 -12.13 -14.12
C LEU A 13 -6.16 -13.03 -15.37
N CYS A 14 -5.69 -12.49 -16.51
CA CYS A 14 -5.67 -13.23 -17.78
C CYS A 14 -4.41 -13.02 -18.64
N GLY A 15 -3.45 -12.18 -18.22
CA GLY A 15 -2.21 -11.90 -18.94
C GLY A 15 -2.32 -10.92 -20.12
N GLY A 16 -3.52 -10.52 -20.53
CA GLY A 16 -3.73 -9.54 -21.60
C GLY A 16 -3.22 -8.13 -21.25
N ASN A 17 -3.12 -7.23 -22.23
CA ASN A 17 -2.72 -5.84 -21.98
C ASN A 17 -3.82 -5.07 -21.24
N VAL A 18 -3.42 -4.26 -20.26
CA VAL A 18 -4.28 -3.25 -19.64
C VAL A 18 -4.02 -1.92 -20.33
N VAL A 19 -5.06 -1.37 -20.93
CA VAL A 19 -5.01 -0.11 -21.70
C VAL A 19 -5.68 1.02 -20.95
N LYS A 20 -5.16 2.23 -21.13
CA LYS A 20 -5.79 3.45 -20.62
C LYS A 20 -6.98 3.85 -21.49
N THR A 21 -8.07 4.24 -20.84
CA THR A 21 -9.33 4.69 -21.44
C THR A 21 -9.75 6.03 -20.83
N CYS A 22 -10.77 6.68 -21.39
CA CYS A 22 -11.31 7.91 -20.82
C CYS A 22 -11.97 7.71 -19.44
N LYS A 23 -12.37 6.49 -19.08
CA LYS A 23 -13.02 6.16 -17.79
C LYS A 23 -12.05 5.58 -16.75
N GLY A 24 -10.83 5.19 -17.15
CA GLY A 24 -9.91 4.44 -16.30
C GLY A 24 -9.03 3.50 -17.10
N TYR A 25 -8.90 2.26 -16.64
CA TYR A 25 -7.97 1.26 -17.15
C TYR A 25 -8.69 -0.06 -17.31
N ARG A 26 -8.62 -0.66 -18.49
CA ARG A 26 -9.35 -1.90 -18.80
C ARG A 26 -8.42 -2.90 -19.43
N CYS A 27 -8.60 -4.18 -19.08
CA CYS A 27 -7.99 -5.24 -19.87
C CYS A 27 -8.55 -5.21 -21.29
N GLU A 28 -7.71 -5.43 -22.29
CA GLU A 28 -8.15 -5.52 -23.68
C GLU A 28 -9.20 -6.62 -23.90
N HIS A 29 -9.13 -7.71 -23.14
CA HIS A 29 -10.13 -8.79 -23.14
C HIS A 29 -11.43 -8.44 -22.40
N ASN A 30 -11.51 -7.27 -21.76
CA ASN A 30 -12.74 -6.73 -21.18
C ASN A 30 -13.45 -5.76 -22.16
N ILE A 31 -12.88 -5.46 -23.34
CA ILE A 31 -13.41 -4.47 -24.30
C ILE A 31 -14.11 -5.19 -25.47
N GLY A 32 -15.30 -4.71 -25.84
CA GLY A 32 -16.12 -5.26 -26.93
C GLY A 32 -17.41 -5.90 -26.42
N ASP A 33 -18.13 -6.60 -27.30
CA ASP A 33 -19.46 -7.13 -27.03
C ASP A 33 -19.46 -8.44 -26.22
N SER A 34 -18.33 -9.17 -26.24
CA SER A 34 -18.16 -10.47 -25.56
C SER A 34 -16.91 -10.45 -24.65
N PRO A 35 -16.95 -9.78 -23.49
CA PRO A 35 -15.81 -9.70 -22.59
C PRO A 35 -15.48 -11.06 -21.96
N SER A 36 -14.22 -11.47 -22.04
CA SER A 36 -13.69 -12.70 -21.42
C SER A 36 -12.85 -12.46 -20.16
N CYS A 37 -12.62 -11.18 -19.83
CA CYS A 37 -11.96 -10.76 -18.59
C CYS A 37 -12.79 -9.72 -17.86
N VAL A 38 -12.72 -9.69 -16.53
CA VAL A 38 -13.49 -8.79 -15.66
C VAL A 38 -12.71 -7.53 -15.24
N LEU A 39 -11.41 -7.45 -15.53
CA LEU A 39 -10.58 -6.35 -15.03
C LEU A 39 -10.96 -4.99 -15.64
N ASN A 40 -11.49 -4.12 -14.78
CA ASN A 40 -11.84 -2.73 -15.09
C ASN A 40 -11.60 -1.85 -13.85
N ILE A 41 -10.60 -0.97 -13.93
CA ILE A 41 -10.19 -0.08 -12.84
C ILE A 41 -10.60 1.35 -13.19
N ASN A 42 -11.43 1.99 -12.36
CA ASN A 42 -11.83 3.38 -12.57
C ASN A 42 -10.65 4.35 -12.43
N ALA A 43 -10.66 5.44 -13.19
CA ALA A 43 -9.64 6.50 -13.10
C ALA A 43 -9.63 7.21 -11.74
N ILE A 44 -10.75 7.17 -11.02
CA ILE A 44 -10.95 7.80 -9.72
C ILE A 44 -11.41 6.73 -8.74
N ILE A 45 -10.70 6.63 -7.62
CA ILE A 45 -10.97 5.69 -6.53
C ILE A 45 -10.91 6.50 -5.23
N GLY A 46 -11.96 6.44 -4.40
CA GLY A 46 -11.99 7.16 -3.11
C GLY A 46 -11.74 8.66 -3.22
N ASN A 47 -12.38 9.31 -4.20
CA ASN A 47 -12.21 10.75 -4.51
C ASN A 47 -10.78 11.15 -4.91
N ARG A 48 -9.95 10.20 -5.33
CA ARG A 48 -8.57 10.41 -5.75
C ARG A 48 -8.35 9.92 -7.17
N LYS A 49 -7.73 10.75 -8.00
CA LYS A 49 -7.33 10.36 -9.36
C LYS A 49 -6.09 9.46 -9.31
N MET A 50 -6.13 8.33 -10.02
CA MET A 50 -5.04 7.37 -10.09
C MET A 50 -4.03 7.76 -11.17
N ALA A 51 -2.74 7.72 -10.85
CA ALA A 51 -1.66 7.91 -11.82
C ALA A 51 -1.33 6.60 -12.55
N ASP A 52 -0.84 6.71 -13.79
CA ASP A 52 -0.51 5.55 -14.63
C ASP A 52 0.52 4.63 -13.96
N ALA A 53 1.53 5.20 -13.31
CA ALA A 53 2.55 4.44 -12.58
C ALA A 53 1.98 3.70 -11.36
N GLU A 54 1.01 4.28 -10.66
CA GLU A 54 0.37 3.65 -9.51
C GLU A 54 -0.47 2.45 -9.94
N VAL A 55 -1.16 2.57 -11.07
CA VAL A 55 -1.92 1.47 -11.64
C VAL A 55 -0.99 0.38 -12.16
N ALA A 56 0.13 0.73 -12.78
CA ALA A 56 1.13 -0.26 -13.17
C ALA A 56 1.63 -1.08 -11.97
N VAL A 57 1.98 -0.41 -10.86
CA VAL A 57 2.37 -1.08 -9.60
C VAL A 57 1.23 -1.93 -9.03
N LEU A 58 -0.02 -1.44 -9.06
CA LEU A 58 -1.18 -2.21 -8.60
C LEU A 58 -1.42 -3.47 -9.45
N LEU A 59 -1.20 -3.41 -10.77
CA LEU A 59 -1.31 -4.58 -11.65
C LEU A 59 -0.21 -5.61 -11.37
N GLU A 60 1.00 -5.15 -11.12
CA GLU A 60 2.17 -6.01 -10.84
C GLU A 60 2.09 -6.65 -9.46
N LYS A 61 1.91 -5.84 -8.41
CA LYS A 61 2.00 -6.29 -7.01
C LYS A 61 0.65 -6.71 -6.44
N ARG A 62 -0.46 -6.44 -7.14
CA ARG A 62 -1.85 -6.58 -6.66
C ARG A 62 -2.19 -5.76 -5.42
N ARG A 63 -1.24 -4.98 -4.90
CA ARG A 63 -1.44 -4.08 -3.76
C ARG A 63 -0.54 -2.85 -3.86
N ILE A 64 -1.03 -1.72 -3.38
CA ILE A 64 -0.25 -0.48 -3.28
C ILE A 64 -0.76 0.37 -2.12
N LEU A 65 0.16 0.86 -1.29
CA LEU A 65 -0.12 1.86 -0.26
C LEU A 65 -0.13 3.25 -0.89
N LEU A 66 -1.24 3.99 -0.74
CA LEU A 66 -1.38 5.34 -1.29
C LEU A 66 -2.00 6.30 -0.29
N ASP A 67 -1.65 7.57 -0.46
CA ASP A 67 -2.17 8.71 0.30
C ASP A 67 -3.11 9.56 -0.56
N GLY A 68 -3.88 10.43 0.08
CA GLY A 68 -4.68 11.45 -0.62
C GLY A 68 -6.07 10.99 -1.06
N PHE A 69 -6.59 9.88 -0.53
CA PHE A 69 -8.02 9.58 -0.60
C PHE A 69 -8.79 10.53 0.30
N ALA A 70 -10.06 10.76 0.00
CA ALA A 70 -10.91 11.64 0.80
C ALA A 70 -12.29 11.02 1.03
N SER A 71 -12.81 11.16 2.26
CA SER A 71 -14.19 10.79 2.59
C SER A 71 -15.18 11.74 1.90
N LYS A 72 -16.49 11.45 1.99
CA LYS A 72 -17.52 12.35 1.46
C LYS A 72 -17.49 13.73 2.16
N GLU A 73 -17.04 13.75 3.41
CA GLU A 73 -16.87 14.94 4.24
C GLU A 73 -15.51 15.65 4.00
N GLY A 74 -14.71 15.18 3.04
CA GLY A 74 -13.42 15.78 2.66
C GLY A 74 -12.26 15.44 3.58
N LYS A 75 -12.43 14.56 4.57
CA LYS A 75 -11.31 14.11 5.42
C LYS A 75 -10.39 13.22 4.62
N THR A 76 -9.11 13.59 4.55
CA THR A 76 -8.12 12.81 3.83
C THR A 76 -7.64 11.62 4.66
N PHE A 77 -7.41 10.49 3.99
CA PHE A 77 -6.88 9.30 4.63
C PHE A 77 -5.99 8.50 3.67
N PRO A 78 -4.98 7.81 4.20
CA PRO A 78 -4.23 6.83 3.45
C PRO A 78 -4.87 5.44 3.54
N THR A 79 -4.65 4.59 2.54
CA THR A 79 -5.07 3.18 2.61
C THR A 79 -4.27 2.32 1.63
N VAL A 80 -4.33 1.01 1.79
CA VAL A 80 -3.83 0.07 0.77
C VAL A 80 -4.96 -0.21 -0.20
N LEU A 81 -4.71 -0.06 -1.50
CA LEU A 81 -5.56 -0.63 -2.53
C LEU A 81 -5.12 -2.08 -2.79
N GLU A 82 -6.07 -3.00 -2.84
CA GLU A 82 -5.87 -4.40 -3.17
C GLU A 82 -6.74 -4.79 -4.37
N LEU A 83 -6.14 -5.42 -5.37
CA LEU A 83 -6.84 -5.97 -6.53
C LEU A 83 -7.21 -7.42 -6.24
N ALA A 84 -8.50 -7.66 -6.04
CA ALA A 84 -9.05 -8.98 -5.79
C ALA A 84 -9.15 -9.82 -7.08
N ASP A 85 -9.32 -11.13 -6.93
CA ASP A 85 -9.40 -12.09 -8.06
C ASP A 85 -10.66 -11.92 -8.91
N ASP A 86 -11.70 -11.31 -8.37
CA ASP A 86 -12.92 -10.94 -9.10
C ASP A 86 -12.78 -9.61 -9.87
N GLY A 87 -11.61 -8.96 -9.80
CA GLY A 87 -11.32 -7.68 -10.45
C GLY A 87 -11.72 -6.44 -9.63
N ASN A 88 -12.30 -6.60 -8.44
CA ASN A 88 -12.65 -5.48 -7.58
C ASN A 88 -11.40 -4.86 -6.93
N ILE A 89 -11.45 -3.54 -6.71
CA ILE A 89 -10.45 -2.81 -5.93
C ILE A 89 -10.98 -2.59 -4.52
N LEU A 90 -10.32 -3.21 -3.55
CA LEU A 90 -10.65 -3.09 -2.13
C LEU A 90 -9.74 -2.05 -1.46
N MET A 91 -10.29 -1.29 -0.51
CA MET A 91 -9.52 -0.41 0.37
C MET A 91 -9.28 -1.11 1.71
N GLN A 92 -8.06 -1.58 1.93
CA GLN A 92 -7.66 -2.33 3.11
C GLN A 92 -6.67 -1.52 3.97
N PRO A 93 -7.14 -0.82 5.02
CA PRO A 93 -6.24 -0.04 5.86
C PRO A 93 -5.40 -0.92 6.79
N VAL A 94 -5.77 -2.19 6.99
CA VAL A 94 -5.06 -3.12 7.88
C VAL A 94 -3.88 -3.74 7.15
N ILE A 95 -2.69 -3.66 7.73
CA ILE A 95 -1.47 -4.24 7.16
C ILE A 95 -0.98 -5.48 7.90
N GLY A 96 -1.37 -5.69 9.15
CA GLY A 96 -0.91 -6.83 9.95
C GLY A 96 -1.39 -6.79 11.38
N ARG A 97 -0.82 -7.66 12.23
CA ARG A 97 -1.09 -7.72 13.66
C ARG A 97 -0.02 -6.97 14.44
N CYS A 98 -0.43 -6.33 15.54
CA CYS A 98 0.44 -5.58 16.41
C CYS A 98 1.34 -6.55 17.18
N PRO A 99 2.68 -6.44 17.09
CA PRO A 99 3.59 -7.33 17.79
C PRO A 99 3.53 -7.16 19.31
N HIS A 100 3.07 -5.99 19.80
CA HIS A 100 2.91 -5.70 21.22
C HIS A 100 1.65 -6.34 21.82
N CYS A 101 0.48 -6.11 21.21
CA CYS A 101 -0.83 -6.45 21.82
C CYS A 101 -1.75 -7.33 20.98
N GLY A 102 -1.36 -7.72 19.76
CA GLY A 102 -2.19 -8.54 18.86
C GLY A 102 -3.34 -7.80 18.14
N GLY A 103 -3.55 -6.51 18.43
CA GLY A 103 -4.49 -5.64 17.70
C GLY A 103 -4.14 -5.49 16.21
N GLU A 104 -4.99 -4.83 15.43
CA GLU A 104 -4.69 -4.58 14.02
C GLU A 104 -3.72 -3.41 13.89
N ILE A 105 -2.71 -3.53 13.02
CA ILE A 105 -1.91 -2.38 12.58
C ILE A 105 -2.55 -1.78 11.35
N ARG A 106 -2.92 -0.50 11.44
CA ARG A 106 -3.61 0.24 10.39
C ARG A 106 -2.74 1.36 9.82
N VAL A 107 -2.84 1.58 8.52
CA VAL A 107 -2.16 2.70 7.85
C VAL A 107 -2.68 4.02 8.40
N GLY A 108 -1.76 4.90 8.79
CA GLY A 108 -2.02 6.31 9.08
C GLY A 108 -1.06 7.23 8.31
N SER A 109 -1.33 8.53 8.33
CA SER A 109 -0.61 9.49 7.48
C SER A 109 0.87 9.62 7.83
N ARG A 110 1.24 9.41 9.11
CA ARG A 110 2.63 9.51 9.60
C ARG A 110 3.23 8.18 10.03
N ALA A 111 2.39 7.23 10.41
CA ALA A 111 2.80 5.95 10.98
C ALA A 111 1.73 4.90 10.69
N PHE A 112 2.13 3.63 10.77
CA PHE A 112 1.21 2.51 10.91
C PHE A 112 0.89 2.33 12.40
N ASN A 113 -0.37 2.46 12.79
CA ASN A 113 -0.79 2.56 14.19
C ASN A 113 -1.56 1.32 14.63
N CYS A 114 -1.33 0.88 15.86
CA CYS A 114 -2.17 -0.12 16.49
C CYS A 114 -3.60 0.39 16.68
N SER A 115 -4.60 -0.41 16.30
CA SER A 115 -6.03 -0.10 16.44
C SER A 115 -6.48 0.12 17.88
N ASN A 116 -5.73 -0.41 18.85
CA ASN A 116 -6.06 -0.34 20.27
C ASN A 116 -5.52 0.93 20.96
N TYR A 117 -5.01 1.92 20.21
CA TYR A 117 -4.48 3.16 20.79
C TYR A 117 -5.49 3.93 21.65
N ALA A 118 -6.77 3.87 21.28
CA ALA A 118 -7.87 4.53 22.00
C ALA A 118 -8.65 3.59 22.93
N ASN A 119 -8.19 2.35 23.13
CA ASN A 119 -8.84 1.42 24.05
C ASN A 119 -8.68 1.93 25.49
N GLN A 120 -9.80 2.10 26.21
CA GLN A 120 -9.79 2.69 27.55
C GLN A 120 -9.21 1.75 28.63
N ASN A 121 -9.34 0.44 28.43
CA ASN A 121 -8.94 -0.57 29.43
C ASN A 121 -7.51 -1.09 29.20
N ALA A 122 -7.10 -1.18 27.94
CA ALA A 122 -5.79 -1.68 27.54
C ALA A 122 -5.26 -0.88 26.33
N PRO A 123 -4.87 0.39 26.52
CA PRO A 123 -4.36 1.22 25.44
C PRO A 123 -3.04 0.65 24.91
N CYS A 124 -2.87 0.70 23.58
CA CYS A 124 -1.63 0.30 22.94
C CYS A 124 -1.15 1.38 21.96
N SER A 125 -0.08 2.07 22.34
CA SER A 125 0.53 3.15 21.57
C SER A 125 1.55 2.68 20.53
N PHE A 126 1.68 1.36 20.30
CA PHE A 126 2.63 0.82 19.33
C PHE A 126 2.37 1.40 17.94
N ALA A 127 3.42 1.97 17.35
CA ALA A 127 3.39 2.57 16.03
C ALA A 127 4.70 2.34 15.28
N ILE A 128 4.60 2.14 13.97
CA ILE A 128 5.72 2.05 13.05
C ILE A 128 5.74 3.34 12.23
N TRP A 129 6.70 4.23 12.48
CA TRP A 129 6.84 5.47 11.72
C TRP A 129 7.09 5.17 10.24
N ARG A 130 6.44 5.92 9.34
CA ARG A 130 6.63 5.76 7.90
C ARG A 130 7.99 6.27 7.42
N ASN A 131 8.60 7.20 8.15
CA ASN A 131 9.96 7.66 7.88
C ASN A 131 10.84 7.39 9.10
N ILE A 132 11.90 6.61 8.92
CA ILE A 132 12.86 6.30 9.98
C ILE A 132 14.27 6.48 9.42
N GLY A 133 15.00 7.47 9.94
CA GLY A 133 16.36 7.77 9.46
C GLY A 133 16.41 8.19 7.99
N GLY A 134 15.34 8.84 7.48
CA GLY A 134 15.23 9.24 6.08
C GLY A 134 14.74 8.13 5.14
N HIS A 135 14.66 6.88 5.60
CA HIS A 135 14.06 5.79 4.83
C HIS A 135 12.53 5.87 4.87
N LEU A 136 11.88 5.96 3.71
CA LEU A 136 10.43 5.83 3.61
C LEU A 136 10.05 4.35 3.58
N LEU A 137 9.45 3.89 4.67
CA LEU A 137 9.08 2.50 4.86
C LEU A 137 8.02 2.05 3.84
N THR A 138 8.31 0.96 3.14
CA THR A 138 7.39 0.34 2.20
C THR A 138 6.29 -0.44 2.92
N LEU A 139 5.21 -0.76 2.20
CA LEU A 139 4.15 -1.62 2.73
C LEU A 139 4.71 -3.00 3.11
N GLU A 140 5.55 -3.58 2.25
CA GLU A 140 6.17 -4.87 2.48
C GLU A 140 7.05 -4.86 3.74
N GLU A 141 7.91 -3.87 3.91
CA GLU A 141 8.75 -3.73 5.12
C GLU A 141 7.90 -3.59 6.39
N ALA A 142 6.83 -2.79 6.35
CA ALA A 142 5.93 -2.65 7.50
C ALA A 142 5.21 -3.97 7.83
N LYS A 143 4.82 -4.75 6.82
CA LYS A 143 4.24 -6.09 6.99
C LYS A 143 5.26 -7.06 7.60
N GLU A 144 6.50 -7.04 7.13
CA GLU A 144 7.57 -7.86 7.70
C GLU A 144 7.82 -7.54 9.18
N ILE A 145 7.81 -6.26 9.55
CA ILE A 145 7.92 -5.87 10.96
C ILE A 145 6.74 -6.42 11.78
N CYS A 146 5.51 -6.40 11.25
CA CYS A 146 4.36 -6.97 11.94
C CYS A 146 4.45 -8.50 12.09
N GLU A 147 4.92 -9.20 11.06
CA GLU A 147 4.96 -10.67 11.00
C GLU A 147 6.18 -11.27 11.69
N LYS A 148 7.36 -10.70 11.42
CA LYS A 148 8.67 -11.23 11.83
C LYS A 148 9.29 -10.45 12.97
N GLY A 149 8.77 -9.26 13.29
CA GLY A 149 9.36 -8.35 14.24
C GLY A 149 10.61 -7.64 13.74
N ILE A 150 11.01 -7.83 12.47
CA ILE A 150 12.24 -7.25 11.89
C ILE A 150 12.18 -7.29 10.35
N THR A 151 12.79 -6.29 9.69
CA THR A 151 12.95 -6.27 8.23
C THR A 151 13.89 -7.37 7.77
N SER A 152 13.67 -8.00 6.61
CA SER A 152 14.54 -9.08 6.11
C SER A 152 15.95 -8.60 5.78
N SER A 153 16.07 -7.37 5.29
CA SER A 153 17.30 -6.77 4.78
C SER A 153 17.62 -5.48 5.52
N GLU A 154 18.88 -5.05 5.44
CA GLU A 154 19.25 -3.71 5.88
C GLU A 154 18.63 -2.66 4.97
N LEU A 155 18.22 -1.55 5.57
CA LEU A 155 17.61 -0.41 4.91
C LEU A 155 18.60 0.74 4.86
N GLU A 156 18.58 1.47 3.75
CA GLU A 156 19.41 2.66 3.55
C GLU A 156 18.87 3.84 4.37
N MET A 157 19.72 4.44 5.19
CA MET A 157 19.38 5.58 6.04
C MET A 157 20.43 6.67 5.93
N TYR A 158 20.06 7.88 6.31
CA TYR A 158 20.85 9.09 6.13
C TYR A 158 21.11 9.78 7.47
N ARG A 159 22.34 10.23 7.68
CA ARG A 159 22.72 11.11 8.80
C ARG A 159 22.49 12.58 8.43
N GLU A 160 22.60 13.46 9.41
CA GLU A 160 22.47 14.91 9.19
C GLU A 160 23.55 15.47 8.24
N ASP A 161 24.74 14.87 8.21
CA ASP A 161 25.82 15.21 7.28
C ASP A 161 25.64 14.62 5.87
N GLY A 162 24.52 13.94 5.61
CA GLY A 162 24.21 13.27 4.35
C GLY A 162 24.88 11.91 4.15
N SER A 163 25.72 11.46 5.09
CA SER A 163 26.35 10.14 4.99
C SER A 163 25.32 9.01 5.13
N ILE A 164 25.52 7.97 4.31
CA ILE A 164 24.67 6.78 4.29
C ILE A 164 25.14 5.78 5.35
N TYR A 165 24.19 5.20 6.06
CA TYR A 165 24.40 4.00 6.87
C TYR A 165 23.27 3.01 6.62
N ARG A 166 23.52 1.73 6.92
CA ARG A 166 22.57 0.64 6.71
C ARG A 166 22.32 -0.09 8.01
N LYS A 167 21.04 -0.30 8.31
CA LYS A 167 20.56 -0.97 9.53
C LYS A 167 19.27 -1.71 9.24
N ARG A 168 19.00 -2.77 10.01
CA ARG A 168 17.67 -3.38 10.00
C ARG A 168 16.75 -2.60 10.93
N LEU A 169 15.46 -2.60 10.64
CA LEU A 169 14.46 -2.08 11.57
C LEU A 169 13.78 -3.27 12.23
N GLY A 170 13.80 -3.29 13.57
CA GLY A 170 13.20 -4.34 14.36
C GLY A 170 12.40 -3.81 15.52
N VAL A 171 11.55 -4.65 16.07
CA VAL A 171 10.77 -4.39 17.27
C VAL A 171 11.71 -4.53 18.48
N SER A 172 11.67 -3.57 19.41
CA SER A 172 12.44 -3.63 20.66
C SER A 172 12.08 -4.87 21.49
N PRO A 173 12.95 -5.34 22.41
CA PRO A 173 12.67 -6.52 23.24
C PRO A 173 11.38 -6.42 24.07
N ASP A 174 11.05 -5.23 24.56
CA ASP A 174 9.79 -4.90 25.27
C ASP A 174 8.58 -4.76 24.33
N LYS A 175 8.81 -4.81 23.02
CA LYS A 175 7.85 -4.64 21.93
C LYS A 175 7.11 -3.30 21.91
N LEU A 176 7.67 -2.26 22.54
CA LEU A 176 7.01 -0.96 22.61
C LEU A 176 7.32 -0.06 21.41
N GLN A 177 8.44 -0.29 20.72
CA GLN A 177 8.92 0.63 19.67
C GLN A 177 9.74 -0.08 18.59
N ILE A 178 10.02 0.65 17.51
CA ILE A 178 10.94 0.24 16.45
C ILE A 178 12.33 0.78 16.73
N VAL A 179 13.33 -0.09 16.63
CA VAL A 179 14.75 0.21 16.85
C VAL A 179 15.57 -0.15 15.62
N LYS A 180 16.70 0.54 15.46
CA LYS A 180 17.70 0.26 14.43
C LYS A 180 18.69 -0.76 14.99
N ILE A 181 18.77 -1.93 14.35
CA ILE A 181 19.60 -3.08 14.78
C ILE A 181 20.82 -3.17 13.87
#